data_AF-A0A1G7CFH9-F1
#
_entry.id   AF-A0A1G7CFH9-F1
#
_cell.length_a   1.000
_cell.length_b   1.000
_cell.length_c   1.000
_cell.angle_alpha   90.00
_cell.angle_beta   90.00
_cell.angle_gamma   90.00
#
_symmetry.space_group_name_H-M   'P 1'
#
loop_
_entity.id
_entity.type
_entity.pdbx_description
1 polymer ?
#
loop_
_entity_poly.entity_id
_entity_poly.type
_entity_poly.pdbx_seq_one_letter_code
_entity_poly.pdbx_strand_id
1 'polypeptide(L)'
;MASLHETERDYLERARHIPLAELDYNLVLKQKSHGTFVLVGLGSSFLLLGLLLFIVELLPGLRGLGNAAVIVSLLAGLALFFQAVRHQRQMETLAAYEVFQRIKAIEGREGFLWRIGNSLNAYCQETYGGIPDEVLQLQTSSQAGGIDVNEIRLYKDLLERVVAWHQGRNEH
;
A
#
# COMPACT_ATOMS: atom_id res chain seq x y z
N MET A 1 -3.08 -38.20 -10.64
CA MET A 1 -2.25 -37.16 -11.28
C MET A 1 -3.07 -36.17 -12.11
N ALA A 2 -4.10 -36.59 -12.85
CA ALA A 2 -4.98 -35.65 -13.58
C ALA A 2 -5.78 -34.66 -12.68
N SER A 3 -6.21 -35.08 -11.47
CA SER A 3 -7.04 -34.24 -10.58
C SER A 3 -6.31 -33.04 -9.94
N LEU A 4 -4.98 -33.09 -9.84
CA LEU A 4 -4.16 -31.98 -9.32
C LEU A 4 -4.02 -30.85 -10.34
N HIS A 5 -4.02 -31.17 -11.63
CA HIS A 5 -3.97 -30.18 -12.69
C HIS A 5 -5.32 -29.49 -12.92
N GLU A 6 -6.45 -30.21 -12.77
CA GLU A 6 -7.78 -29.57 -12.80
C GLU A 6 -7.95 -28.58 -11.64
N THR A 7 -7.55 -28.97 -10.43
CA THR A 7 -7.63 -28.06 -9.27
C THR A 7 -6.72 -26.85 -9.43
N GLU A 8 -5.47 -27.02 -9.86
CA GLU A 8 -4.56 -25.89 -10.09
C GLU A 8 -5.07 -24.93 -11.18
N ARG A 9 -5.64 -25.47 -12.27
CA ARG A 9 -6.22 -24.66 -13.34
C ARG A 9 -7.41 -23.83 -12.85
N ASP A 10 -8.26 -24.38 -12.00
CA ASP A 10 -9.35 -23.65 -11.34
C ASP A 10 -8.81 -22.51 -10.46
N TYR A 11 -7.72 -22.73 -9.70
CA TYR A 11 -7.08 -21.69 -8.90
C TYR A 11 -6.47 -20.58 -9.77
N LEU A 12 -5.83 -20.94 -10.89
CA LEU A 12 -5.31 -19.97 -11.85
C LEU A 12 -6.43 -19.17 -12.52
N GLU A 13 -7.58 -19.80 -12.79
CA GLU A 13 -8.74 -19.09 -13.33
C GLU A 13 -9.34 -18.13 -12.30
N ARG A 14 -9.45 -18.53 -11.04
CA ARG A 14 -9.82 -17.63 -9.94
C ARG A 14 -8.84 -16.47 -9.78
N ALA A 15 -7.53 -16.74 -9.92
CA ALA A 15 -6.49 -15.73 -9.82
C ALA A 15 -6.68 -14.57 -10.82
N ARG A 16 -7.22 -14.85 -12.00
CA ARG A 16 -7.51 -13.84 -13.05
C ARG A 16 -8.53 -12.81 -12.61
N HIS A 17 -9.42 -13.18 -11.70
CA HIS A 17 -10.49 -12.31 -11.22
C HIS A 17 -10.13 -11.61 -9.90
N ILE A 18 -8.92 -11.85 -9.37
CA ILE A 18 -8.44 -11.15 -8.19
C ILE A 18 -8.14 -9.70 -8.59
N PRO A 19 -8.75 -8.70 -7.93
CA PRO A 19 -8.45 -7.30 -8.20
C PRO A 19 -7.08 -6.92 -7.64
N LEU A 20 -6.00 -7.20 -8.39
CA LEU A 20 -4.61 -6.95 -7.98
C LEU A 20 -4.33 -5.47 -7.66
N ALA A 21 -5.10 -4.55 -8.24
CA ALA A 21 -5.03 -3.12 -7.94
C ALA A 21 -5.38 -2.81 -6.47
N GLU A 22 -6.20 -3.65 -5.83
CA GLU A 22 -6.58 -3.51 -4.43
C GLU A 22 -5.52 -4.07 -3.47
N LEU A 23 -4.55 -4.81 -3.99
CA LEU A 23 -3.36 -5.25 -3.26
C LEU A 23 -2.23 -4.23 -3.34
N ASP A 24 -2.40 -3.14 -4.12
CA ASP A 24 -1.41 -2.09 -4.25
C ASP A 24 -1.48 -1.11 -3.08
N TYR A 25 -0.53 -1.24 -2.16
CA TYR A 25 -0.41 -0.36 -1.00
C TYR A 25 -0.42 1.13 -1.38
N ASN A 26 0.26 1.53 -2.44
CA ASN A 26 0.35 2.95 -2.82
C ASN A 26 -1.00 3.47 -3.32
N LEU A 27 -1.74 2.65 -4.04
CA LEU A 27 -3.07 3.01 -4.55
C LEU A 27 -4.08 3.13 -3.40
N VAL A 28 -4.08 2.17 -2.47
CA VAL A 28 -4.92 2.19 -1.27
C VAL A 28 -4.57 3.38 -0.37
N LEU A 29 -3.29 3.64 -0.15
CA LEU A 29 -2.84 4.78 0.64
C LEU A 29 -3.26 6.11 0.00
N LYS A 30 -3.10 6.23 -1.33
CA LYS A 30 -3.50 7.44 -2.06
C LYS A 30 -4.98 7.75 -1.89
N GLN A 31 -5.86 6.73 -2.01
CA GLN A 31 -7.30 6.89 -1.80
C GLN A 31 -7.65 7.41 -0.40
N LYS A 32 -6.87 7.05 0.63
CA LYS A 32 -7.12 7.44 2.03
C LYS A 32 -6.39 8.72 2.47
N SER A 33 -5.36 9.13 1.76
CA SER A 33 -4.49 10.28 2.12
C SER A 33 -5.12 11.67 1.94
N HIS A 34 -6.35 11.77 1.42
CA HIS A 34 -6.97 13.06 1.14
C HIS A 34 -7.08 13.95 2.38
N GLY A 35 -7.40 13.37 3.55
CA GLY A 35 -7.45 14.08 4.82
C GLY A 35 -6.11 14.68 5.24
N THR A 36 -4.99 14.00 4.96
CA THR A 36 -3.64 14.52 5.21
C THR A 36 -3.38 15.80 4.40
N PHE A 37 -3.73 15.79 3.10
CA PHE A 37 -3.54 16.97 2.24
C PHE A 37 -4.36 18.17 2.70
N VAL A 38 -5.60 17.95 3.15
CA VAL A 38 -6.45 19.03 3.70
C VAL A 38 -5.82 19.62 4.95
N LEU A 39 -5.33 18.79 5.89
CA LEU A 39 -4.68 19.26 7.11
C LEU A 39 -3.39 20.05 6.82
N VAL A 40 -2.57 19.58 5.86
CA VAL A 40 -1.37 20.30 5.42
C VAL A 40 -1.73 21.64 4.78
N GLY A 41 -2.75 21.67 3.92
CA GLY A 41 -3.23 22.90 3.29
C GLY A 41 -3.73 23.93 4.30
N LEU A 42 -4.54 23.48 5.27
CA LEU A 42 -5.01 24.32 6.38
C LEU A 42 -3.84 24.82 7.23
N GLY A 43 -2.94 23.93 7.64
CA GLY A 43 -1.76 24.29 8.44
C GLY A 43 -0.88 25.32 7.74
N SER A 44 -0.63 25.13 6.45
CA SER A 44 0.13 26.08 5.62
C SER A 44 -0.54 27.45 5.54
N SER A 45 -1.87 27.48 5.45
CA SER A 45 -2.65 28.74 5.43
C SER A 45 -2.51 29.51 6.74
N PHE A 46 -2.56 28.82 7.89
CA PHE A 46 -2.33 29.44 9.19
C PHE A 46 -0.90 29.94 9.39
N LEU A 47 0.09 29.20 8.90
CA LEU A 47 1.49 29.65 8.91
C LEU A 47 1.70 30.90 8.05
N LEU A 48 1.15 30.92 6.83
CA LEU A 48 1.21 32.08 5.94
C LEU A 48 0.51 33.30 6.56
N LEU A 49 -0.67 33.11 7.15
CA LEU A 49 -1.39 34.16 7.86
C LEU A 49 -0.54 34.72 9.01
N GLY A 50 0.02 33.86 9.85
CA GLY A 50 0.89 34.26 10.96
C GLY A 50 2.11 35.04 10.49
N LEU A 51 2.72 34.61 9.39
CA LEU A 51 3.88 35.28 8.80
C LEU A 51 3.52 36.64 8.20
N LEU A 52 2.36 36.76 7.55
CA LEU A 52 1.84 38.04 7.05
C LEU A 52 1.56 39.02 8.20
N LEU A 53 0.89 38.56 9.26
CA LEU A 53 0.62 39.38 10.45
C LEU A 53 1.92 39.86 11.10
N PHE A 54 2.93 38.98 11.17
CA PHE A 54 4.25 39.34 11.67
C PHE A 54 4.93 40.44 10.83
N ILE A 55 4.88 40.33 9.50
CA ILE A 55 5.41 41.36 8.59
C ILE A 55 4.68 42.69 8.78
N VAL A 56 3.35 42.67 8.91
CA VAL A 56 2.54 43.88 9.13
C VAL A 56 2.92 44.56 10.44
N GLU A 57 3.21 43.79 11.50
CA GLU A 57 3.61 44.33 12.80
C GLU A 57 5.00 45.01 12.77
N LEU A 58 5.88 44.61 11.84
CA LEU A 58 7.19 45.24 11.62
C LEU A 58 7.10 46.60 10.89
N LEU A 59 5.98 46.91 10.23
CA LEU A 59 5.83 48.16 9.49
C LEU A 59 5.60 49.35 10.45
N PRO A 60 6.40 50.44 10.33
CA PRO A 60 6.22 51.64 11.14
C PRO A 60 4.88 52.32 10.77
N GLY A 61 3.89 52.20 11.64
CA GLY A 61 2.55 52.80 11.48
C GLY A 61 1.37 51.87 11.76
N LEU A 62 1.61 50.55 11.83
CA LEU A 62 0.54 49.54 12.01
C LEU A 62 0.70 48.71 13.30
N ARG A 63 1.47 49.21 14.27
CA ARG A 63 1.69 48.57 15.57
C ARG A 63 0.36 48.50 16.34
N GLY A 64 -0.22 47.31 16.49
CA GLY A 64 -1.48 47.14 17.22
C GLY A 64 -2.22 45.82 17.06
N LEU A 65 -1.86 44.97 16.08
CA LEU A 65 -2.50 43.65 15.89
C LEU A 65 -2.18 42.64 17.01
N GLY A 66 -1.07 42.86 17.73
CA GLY A 66 -0.70 42.10 18.92
C GLY A 66 0.00 40.78 18.61
N ASN A 67 1.22 40.64 19.11
CA ASN A 67 2.05 39.44 19.06
C ASN A 67 1.30 38.12 19.38
N ALA A 68 0.25 38.19 20.20
CA ALA A 68 -0.60 37.03 20.51
C ALA A 68 -1.28 36.42 19.27
N ALA A 69 -1.81 37.23 18.34
CA ALA A 69 -2.47 36.74 17.14
C ALA A 69 -1.47 36.06 16.17
N VAL A 70 -0.26 36.60 16.07
CA VAL A 70 0.86 36.01 15.31
C VAL A 70 1.22 34.66 15.91
N ILE A 71 1.49 34.61 17.22
CA ILE A 71 1.90 33.39 17.92
C ILE A 71 0.81 32.31 17.81
N VAL A 72 -0.46 32.66 18.05
CA VAL A 72 -1.57 31.70 17.96
C VAL A 72 -1.72 31.15 16.54
N SER A 73 -1.60 31.99 15.51
CA SER A 73 -1.68 31.54 14.11
C SER A 73 -0.54 30.58 13.75
N LEU A 74 0.68 30.89 14.19
CA LEU A 74 1.84 30.03 13.95
C LEU A 74 1.72 28.69 14.70
N LEU A 75 1.30 28.72 15.97
CA LEU A 75 1.07 27.51 16.78
C LEU A 75 -0.06 26.65 16.21
N ALA A 76 -1.15 27.27 15.74
CA ALA A 76 -2.25 26.55 15.09
C ALA A 76 -1.77 25.86 13.81
N GLY A 77 -0.99 26.56 12.98
CA GLY A 77 -0.38 25.98 11.77
C GLY A 77 0.54 24.79 12.08
N LEU A 78 1.39 24.93 13.10
CA LEU A 78 2.28 23.87 13.55
C LEU A 78 1.52 22.67 14.12
N ALA A 79 0.49 22.90 14.94
CA ALA A 79 -0.36 21.85 15.50
C ALA A 79 -1.08 21.05 14.41
N LEU A 80 -1.60 21.73 13.38
CA LEU A 80 -2.20 21.08 12.22
C LEU A 80 -1.20 20.23 11.44
N PHE A 81 0.06 20.66 11.35
CA PHE A 81 1.12 19.88 10.70
C PHE A 81 1.44 18.59 11.47
N PHE A 82 1.59 18.67 12.79
CA PHE A 82 1.77 17.48 13.63
C PHE A 82 0.57 16.54 13.55
N GLN A 83 -0.64 17.09 13.53
CA GLN A 83 -1.86 16.30 13.36
C GLN A 83 -1.91 15.64 11.98
N ALA A 84 -1.48 16.32 10.92
CA ALA A 84 -1.36 15.75 9.58
C ALA A 84 -0.38 14.56 9.54
N VAL A 85 0.80 14.71 10.16
CA VAL A 85 1.80 13.64 10.24
C VAL A 85 1.27 12.44 11.02
N ARG A 86 0.60 12.69 12.16
CA ARG A 86 -0.03 11.62 12.95
C ARG A 86 -1.12 10.91 12.14
N HIS A 87 -1.97 11.67 11.46
CA HIS A 87 -3.04 11.13 10.64
C HIS A 87 -2.49 10.30 9.46
N GLN A 88 -1.43 10.79 8.82
CA GLN A 88 -0.73 10.07 7.74
C GLN A 88 -0.23 8.70 8.21
N ARG A 89 0.46 8.65 9.35
CA ARG A 89 0.93 7.37 9.92
C ARG A 89 -0.21 6.40 10.24
N GLN A 90 -1.33 6.92 10.77
CA GLN A 90 -2.52 6.09 11.01
C GLN A 90 -3.09 5.53 9.72
N MET A 91 -3.14 6.32 8.64
CA MET A 91 -3.63 5.87 7.34
C MET A 91 -2.68 4.85 6.69
N GLU A 92 -1.37 4.99 6.86
CA GLU A 92 -0.38 4.00 6.43
C GLU A 92 -0.60 2.64 7.11
N THR A 93 -0.79 2.64 8.44
CA THR A 93 -1.09 1.42 9.18
C THR A 93 -2.42 0.78 8.73
N LEU A 94 -3.47 1.59 8.55
CA LEU A 94 -4.77 1.09 8.09
C LEU A 94 -4.72 0.53 6.68
N ALA A 95 -3.98 1.18 5.77
CA ALA A 95 -3.79 0.71 4.39
C ALA A 95 -3.02 -0.62 4.37
N ALA A 96 -1.92 -0.72 5.13
CA ALA A 96 -1.15 -1.96 5.24
C ALA A 96 -1.99 -3.11 5.80
N TYR A 97 -2.77 -2.84 6.85
CA TYR A 97 -3.66 -3.84 7.46
C TYR A 97 -4.75 -4.30 6.50
N GLU A 98 -5.34 -3.40 5.73
CA GLU A 98 -6.37 -3.73 4.75
C GLU A 98 -5.81 -4.61 3.62
N VAL A 99 -4.66 -4.26 3.05
CA VAL A 99 -4.00 -5.09 2.03
C VAL A 99 -3.67 -6.47 2.59
N PHE A 100 -3.13 -6.52 3.81
CA PHE A 100 -2.83 -7.78 4.49
C PHE A 100 -4.09 -8.64 4.72
N GLN A 101 -5.20 -8.04 5.15
CA GLN A 101 -6.48 -8.76 5.31
C GLN A 101 -7.00 -9.32 3.98
N ARG A 102 -6.88 -8.56 2.89
CA ARG A 102 -7.28 -9.03 1.55
C ARG A 102 -6.43 -10.20 1.09
N ILE A 103 -5.11 -10.14 1.29
CA ILE A 103 -4.21 -11.26 0.99
C ILE A 103 -4.56 -12.49 1.81
N LYS A 104 -4.80 -12.32 3.11
CA LYS A 104 -5.23 -13.43 3.98
C LYS A 104 -6.56 -14.03 3.52
N ALA A 105 -7.48 -13.22 3.02
CA ALA A 105 -8.75 -13.70 2.46
C ALA A 105 -8.56 -14.49 1.16
N ILE A 106 -7.62 -14.07 0.30
CA ILE A 106 -7.23 -14.80 -0.92
C ILE A 106 -6.56 -16.13 -0.57
N GLU A 107 -5.56 -16.08 0.32
CA GLU A 107 -4.78 -17.25 0.75
C GLU A 107 -5.63 -18.31 1.45
N GLY A 108 -6.63 -17.88 2.24
CA GLY A 108 -7.49 -18.78 2.99
C GLY A 108 -6.70 -19.62 4.00
N ARG A 109 -7.21 -20.82 4.33
CA ARG A 109 -6.56 -21.74 5.27
C ARG A 109 -5.52 -22.67 4.65
N GLU A 110 -5.56 -22.81 3.32
CA GLU A 110 -4.81 -23.86 2.62
C GLU A 110 -3.68 -23.31 1.73
N GLY A 111 -3.46 -21.99 1.73
CA GLY A 111 -2.42 -21.30 0.98
C GLY A 111 -2.73 -21.24 -0.51
N PHE A 112 -3.19 -20.10 -1.02
CA PHE A 112 -3.57 -19.96 -2.43
C PHE A 112 -2.34 -20.03 -3.33
N LEU A 113 -1.28 -19.29 -3.00
CA LEU A 113 -0.03 -19.32 -3.76
C LEU A 113 0.58 -20.73 -3.81
N TRP A 114 0.50 -21.47 -2.70
CA TRP A 114 0.93 -22.86 -2.62
C TRP A 114 0.16 -23.76 -3.61
N ARG A 115 -1.15 -23.54 -3.79
CA ARG A 115 -2.00 -24.32 -4.71
C ARG A 115 -1.63 -24.14 -6.18
N ILE A 116 -1.06 -22.99 -6.54
CA ILE A 116 -0.52 -22.72 -7.89
C ILE A 116 1.00 -22.95 -7.98
N GLY A 117 1.56 -23.68 -7.02
CA GLY A 117 3.00 -23.87 -6.87
C GLY A 117 3.69 -24.50 -8.07
N ASN A 118 3.04 -25.39 -8.81
CA ASN A 118 3.67 -26.00 -10.00
C ASN A 118 3.85 -24.98 -11.11
N SER A 119 2.81 -24.20 -11.39
CA SER A 119 2.83 -23.14 -12.41
C SER A 119 3.80 -22.03 -12.02
N LEU A 120 3.86 -21.71 -10.72
CA LEU A 120 4.81 -20.75 -10.19
C LEU A 120 6.25 -21.25 -10.34
N ASN A 121 6.54 -22.50 -9.99
CA ASN A 121 7.86 -23.11 -10.14
C ASN A 121 8.27 -23.20 -11.61
N ALA A 122 7.33 -23.56 -12.50
CA ALA A 122 7.58 -23.62 -13.93
C ALA A 122 7.89 -22.23 -14.52
N TYR A 123 7.15 -21.20 -14.12
CA TYR A 123 7.44 -19.81 -14.48
C TYR A 123 8.84 -19.38 -13.99
N CYS A 124 9.20 -19.69 -12.74
CA CYS A 124 10.51 -19.35 -12.18
C CYS A 124 11.64 -20.10 -12.90
N GLN A 125 11.46 -21.39 -13.20
CA GLN A 125 12.46 -22.18 -13.91
C GLN A 125 12.73 -21.62 -15.31
N GLU A 126 11.70 -21.17 -16.01
CA GLU A 126 11.80 -20.60 -17.36
C GLU A 126 12.40 -19.19 -17.34
N THR A 127 11.99 -18.36 -16.38
CA THR A 127 12.37 -16.93 -16.33
C THR A 127 13.73 -16.72 -15.67
N TYR A 128 14.03 -17.47 -14.61
CA TYR A 128 15.19 -17.26 -13.75
C TYR A 128 16.17 -18.44 -13.75
N GLY A 129 15.88 -19.54 -14.46
CA GLY A 129 16.73 -20.74 -14.48
C GLY A 129 16.69 -21.57 -13.18
N GLY A 130 15.80 -21.22 -12.25
CA GLY A 130 15.65 -21.83 -10.93
C GLY A 130 14.63 -21.09 -10.09
N ILE A 131 14.32 -21.59 -8.89
CA ILE A 131 13.41 -20.92 -7.95
C ILE A 131 14.25 -20.02 -7.03
N PRO A 132 14.08 -18.68 -7.08
CA PRO A 132 14.79 -17.78 -6.18
C PRO A 132 14.42 -18.01 -4.70
N ASP A 133 15.34 -17.77 -3.77
CA ASP A 133 15.13 -18.02 -2.33
C ASP A 133 13.93 -17.25 -1.76
N GLU A 134 13.74 -16.00 -2.19
CA GLU A 134 12.60 -15.15 -1.78
C GLU A 134 11.25 -15.76 -2.18
N VAL A 135 11.21 -16.44 -3.32
CA VAL A 135 10.02 -17.14 -3.83
C VAL A 135 9.76 -18.42 -3.03
N LEU A 136 10.82 -19.14 -2.68
CA LEU A 136 10.74 -20.34 -1.84
C LEU A 136 10.22 -19.99 -0.44
N GLN A 137 10.73 -18.89 0.14
CA GLN A 137 10.26 -18.36 1.42
C GLN A 137 8.76 -18.00 1.32
N LEU A 138 8.37 -17.27 0.28
CA LEU A 138 6.98 -16.89 0.06
C LEU A 138 6.04 -18.10 -0.06
N GLN A 139 6.45 -19.15 -0.78
CA GLN A 139 5.69 -20.39 -0.87
C GLN A 139 5.54 -21.08 0.50
N THR A 140 6.60 -21.05 1.30
CA THR A 140 6.57 -21.59 2.67
C THR A 140 5.60 -20.79 3.56
N SER A 141 5.64 -19.46 3.47
CA SER A 141 4.72 -18.55 4.16
C SER A 141 3.26 -18.79 3.75
N SER A 142 3.00 -18.93 2.44
CA SER A 142 1.68 -19.30 1.91
C SER A 142 1.19 -20.64 2.46
N GLN A 143 2.04 -21.67 2.45
CA GLN A 143 1.71 -23.00 2.97
C GLN A 143 1.42 -22.97 4.48
N ALA A 144 2.12 -22.12 5.23
CA ALA A 144 1.86 -21.89 6.66
C ALA A 144 0.56 -21.09 6.93
N GLY A 145 -0.15 -20.64 5.88
CA GLY A 145 -1.42 -19.94 5.98
C GLY A 145 -1.29 -18.44 6.25
N GLY A 146 -0.14 -17.83 5.93
CA GLY A 146 0.05 -16.40 6.11
C GLY A 146 1.26 -15.83 5.39
N ILE A 147 1.00 -14.85 4.52
CA ILE A 147 2.02 -14.02 3.87
C ILE A 147 2.38 -12.87 4.81
N ASP A 148 3.67 -12.61 5.03
CA ASP A 148 4.13 -11.49 5.86
C ASP A 148 3.88 -10.14 5.16
N VAL A 149 3.79 -9.05 5.94
CA VAL A 149 3.67 -7.68 5.43
C VAL A 149 4.81 -7.35 4.47
N ASN A 150 6.03 -7.83 4.74
CA ASN A 150 7.19 -7.59 3.89
C ASN A 150 7.14 -8.36 2.56
N GLU A 151 6.29 -9.38 2.47
CA GLU A 151 6.17 -10.28 1.32
C GLU A 151 5.05 -9.84 0.36
N ILE A 152 4.17 -8.92 0.77
CA ILE A 152 3.00 -8.43 0.01
C ILE A 152 3.33 -7.99 -1.41
N ARG A 153 4.44 -7.26 -1.59
CA ARG A 153 4.85 -6.77 -2.90
C ARG A 153 5.26 -7.93 -3.81
N LEU A 154 6.10 -8.82 -3.30
CA LEU A 154 6.56 -9.99 -4.04
C LEU A 154 5.38 -10.92 -4.39
N TYR A 155 4.46 -11.11 -3.45
CA TYR A 155 3.22 -11.85 -3.64
C TYR A 155 2.42 -11.34 -4.83
N LYS A 156 2.10 -10.04 -4.84
CA LYS A 156 1.35 -9.40 -5.90
C LYS A 156 2.07 -9.54 -7.25
N ASP A 157 3.36 -9.19 -7.29
CA ASP A 157 4.15 -9.20 -8.52
C ASP A 157 4.28 -10.60 -9.11
N LEU A 158 4.47 -11.63 -8.28
CA LEU A 158 4.51 -13.03 -8.73
C LEU A 158 3.16 -13.52 -9.22
N LEU A 159 2.09 -13.24 -8.47
CA LEU A 159 0.75 -13.67 -8.85
C LEU A 159 0.35 -13.07 -10.21
N GLU A 160 0.62 -11.78 -10.42
CA GLU A 160 0.40 -11.11 -11.71
C GLU A 160 1.18 -11.76 -12.85
N ARG A 161 2.48 -12.00 -12.65
CA ARG A 161 3.36 -12.57 -13.69
C ARG A 161 3.04 -14.02 -14.01
N VAL A 162 2.74 -14.85 -13.00
CA VAL A 162 2.39 -16.26 -13.18
C VAL A 162 1.05 -16.38 -13.91
N VAL A 163 0.06 -15.56 -13.57
CA VAL A 163 -1.24 -15.53 -14.27
C VAL A 163 -1.07 -15.10 -15.73
N ALA A 164 -0.29 -14.03 -15.99
CA ALA A 164 -0.03 -13.55 -17.35
C ALA A 164 0.75 -14.59 -18.19
N TRP A 165 1.76 -15.21 -17.61
CA TRP A 165 2.53 -16.27 -18.27
C TRP A 165 1.67 -17.50 -18.61
N HIS A 166 0.81 -17.91 -17.68
CA HIS A 166 -0.12 -19.03 -17.92
C HIS A 166 -1.17 -18.69 -18.99
N GLN A 167 -1.56 -17.42 -19.15
CA GLN A 167 -2.43 -16.96 -20.23
C GLN A 167 -1.72 -17.04 -21.59
N GLY A 168 -0.51 -16.50 -21.70
CA GLY A 168 0.25 -16.55 -22.95
C GLY A 168 0.54 -17.97 -23.44
N ARG A 169 0.59 -18.95 -22.53
CA ARG A 169 0.69 -20.38 -22.87
C ARG A 169 -0.61 -21.04 -23.33
N ASN A 170 -1.77 -20.51 -22.99
CA ASN A 170 -3.07 -21.05 -23.45
C ASN A 170 -3.52 -20.43 -24.79
N GLU A 171 -2.85 -19.38 -25.27
CA GLU A 171 -3.12 -18.74 -26.55
C GLU A 171 -2.27 -19.31 -27.72
N HIS A 172 -1.36 -20.24 -27.42
CA HIS A 172 -0.50 -20.96 -28.36
C HIS A 172 -0.78 -22.47 -28.31
#